data_AF-A0A522SQE3-F1
#
_entry.id   AF-A0A522SQE3-F1
#
_cell.length_a   1.000
_cell.length_b   1.000
_cell.length_c   1.000
_cell.angle_alpha   90.00
_cell.angle_beta   90.00
_cell.angle_gamma   90.00
#
_symmetry.space_group_name_H-M   'P 1'
#
loop_
_entity.id
_entity.type
_entity.pdbx_description
1 polymer ?
#
loop_
_entity_poly.entity_id
_entity_poly.type
_entity_poly.pdbx_seq_one_letter_code
_entity_poly.pdbx_strand_id
1 'polypeptide(L)'
;MNDNHNILRAYNEVKRANGKKDPSKVHGFQTCGIVKGEGRVEEFQQYFDPDKSPYFLAPGDYTVVATGLYLDRDGRLQIGREFVPLKASKAA
;
A
#
# COMPACT_ATOMS: atom_id res chain seq x y z
N MET A 1 8.86 10.08 21.46
CA MET A 1 7.86 9.16 20.87
C MET A 1 8.50 8.56 19.64
N ASN A 2 8.47 7.23 19.47
CA ASN A 2 9.03 6.58 18.28
C ASN A 2 7.97 6.67 17.17
N ASP A 3 8.11 7.67 16.30
CA ASP A 3 7.13 8.05 15.26
C ASP A 3 7.07 7.08 14.05
N ASN A 4 7.74 5.93 14.14
CA ASN A 4 7.96 5.07 12.98
C ASN A 4 6.70 4.36 12.47
N HIS A 5 5.58 4.33 13.20
CA HIS A 5 4.38 3.55 12.83
C HIS A 5 3.62 4.04 11.58
N ASN A 6 4.01 5.18 11.00
CA ASN A 6 3.29 5.82 9.89
C ASN A 6 3.97 5.63 8.52
N ILE A 7 5.08 4.88 8.46
CA ILE A 7 5.83 4.69 7.23
C ILE A 7 5.44 3.36 6.59
N LEU A 8 4.95 3.44 5.36
CA LEU A 8 4.83 2.33 4.44
C LEU A 8 6.07 2.27 3.55
N ARG A 9 6.77 1.13 3.53
CA ARG A 9 7.81 0.82 2.55
C ARG A 9 7.23 -0.01 1.41
N ALA A 10 7.29 0.49 0.19
CA ALA A 10 6.90 -0.22 -1.01
C ALA A 10 8.12 -0.95 -1.62
N TYR A 11 8.00 -2.24 -1.91
CA TYR A 11 9.08 -3.04 -2.54
C TYR A 11 8.84 -3.21 -4.04
N ASN A 12 9.85 -3.68 -4.78
CA ASN A 12 9.72 -3.92 -6.22
C ASN A 12 9.01 -5.25 -6.56
N GLU A 13 8.58 -6.00 -5.54
CA GLU A 13 7.97 -7.31 -5.70
C GLU A 13 6.47 -7.17 -5.98
N VAL A 14 6.05 -7.70 -7.13
CA VAL A 14 4.67 -7.62 -7.60
C VAL A 14 4.20 -8.96 -8.10
N LYS A 15 3.00 -9.33 -7.70
CA LYS A 15 2.28 -10.52 -8.17
C LYS A 15 1.00 -10.10 -8.87
N ARG A 16 0.68 -10.77 -9.98
CA ARG A 16 -0.62 -10.68 -10.64
C ARG A 16 -1.36 -12.00 -10.51
N ALA A 17 -2.66 -11.93 -10.29
CA ALA A 17 -3.53 -13.11 -10.20
C ALA A 17 -4.89 -12.82 -10.82
N ASN A 18 -5.49 -13.84 -11.44
CA ASN A 18 -6.84 -13.72 -11.99
C ASN A 18 -7.88 -13.66 -10.86
N GLY A 19 -8.98 -12.95 -11.10
CA GLY A 19 -10.10 -12.85 -10.17
C GLY A 19 -10.72 -14.21 -9.88
N LYS A 20 -10.88 -14.52 -8.57
CA LYS A 20 -11.56 -15.75 -8.14
C LYS A 20 -13.02 -15.81 -8.59
N LYS A 21 -13.70 -14.66 -8.64
CA LYS A 21 -15.11 -14.53 -9.04
C LYS A 21 -15.28 -14.26 -10.54
N ASP A 22 -14.28 -13.69 -11.18
CA ASP A 22 -14.30 -13.30 -12.58
C ASP A 22 -12.88 -13.45 -13.16
N PRO A 23 -12.60 -14.55 -13.91
CA PRO A 23 -11.29 -14.82 -14.47
C PRO A 23 -10.83 -13.80 -15.52
N SER A 24 -11.74 -12.98 -16.07
CA SER A 24 -11.39 -11.93 -17.02
C SER A 24 -10.73 -10.72 -16.37
N LYS A 25 -10.86 -10.58 -15.03
CA LYS A 25 -10.24 -9.51 -14.26
C LYS A 25 -8.90 -9.94 -13.71
N VAL A 26 -7.92 -9.05 -13.83
CA VAL A 26 -6.59 -9.24 -13.24
C VAL A 26 -6.49 -8.39 -11.98
N HIS A 27 -5.91 -8.96 -10.92
CA HIS A 27 -5.64 -8.28 -9.67
C HIS A 27 -4.13 -8.21 -9.45
N GLY A 28 -3.65 -7.02 -9.08
CA GLY A 28 -2.27 -6.78 -8.72
C GLY A 28 -2.08 -6.77 -7.21
N PHE A 29 -0.98 -7.35 -6.74
CA PHE A 29 -0.54 -7.29 -5.35
C PHE A 29 0.92 -6.88 -5.33
N GLN A 30 1.26 -5.87 -4.54
CA GLN A 30 2.62 -5.44 -4.30
C GLN A 30 3.01 -5.79 -2.86
N THR A 31 4.21 -6.33 -2.65
CA THR A 31 4.77 -6.47 -1.31
C THR A 31 5.05 -5.08 -0.75
N CYS A 32 4.48 -4.77 0.41
CA CYS A 32 4.74 -3.56 1.18
C CYS A 32 5.05 -3.92 2.63
N GLY A 33 5.74 -3.05 3.35
CA GLY A 33 6.07 -3.23 4.76
C GLY A 33 5.62 -2.03 5.59
N ILE A 34 5.03 -2.26 6.75
CA ILE A 34 4.87 -1.21 7.76
C ILE A 34 6.16 -1.18 8.57
N VAL A 35 6.89 -0.07 8.48
CA VAL A 35 8.04 0.16 9.35
C VAL A 35 7.48 0.45 10.74
N LYS A 36 7.97 -0.24 11.75
CA LYS A 36 7.61 -0.01 13.16
C LYS A 36 8.80 0.61 13.89
N GLY A 37 8.58 1.04 15.13
CA GLY A 37 9.67 1.45 16.01
C GLY A 37 10.80 0.40 16.02
N GLU A 38 12.05 0.86 16.17
CA GLU A 38 13.25 0.00 16.24
C GLU A 38 13.63 -0.73 14.93
N GLY A 39 13.08 -0.30 13.78
CA GLY A 39 13.48 -0.84 12.47
C GLY A 39 12.86 -2.21 12.14
N ARG A 40 11.88 -2.67 12.92
CA ARG A 40 11.10 -3.86 12.60
C ARG A 40 10.17 -3.55 11.43
N VAL A 41 10.07 -4.46 10.47
CA VAL A 41 9.14 -4.34 9.33
C VAL A 41 8.14 -5.48 9.38
N GLU A 42 6.85 -5.17 9.26
CA GLU A 42 5.81 -6.17 9.04
C GLU A 42 5.34 -6.10 7.59
N GLU A 43 5.61 -7.16 6.83
CA GLU A 43 5.27 -7.24 5.41
C GLU A 43 3.83 -7.68 5.18
N PHE A 44 3.20 -7.11 4.17
CA PHE A 44 1.87 -7.44 3.70
C PHE A 44 1.73 -7.23 2.20
N GLN A 45 0.64 -7.73 1.62
CA GLN A 45 0.33 -7.57 0.20
C GLN A 45 -0.66 -6.43 0.00
N GLN A 46 -0.21 -5.32 -0.58
CA GLN A 46 -1.04 -4.18 -0.95
C GLN A 46 -1.68 -4.45 -2.32
N TYR A 47 -3.01 -4.41 -2.36
CA TYR A 47 -3.77 -4.55 -3.61
C TYR A 47 -3.63 -3.30 -4.49
N PHE A 48 -3.53 -3.51 -5.81
CA PHE A 48 -3.80 -2.51 -6.82
C PHE A 48 -4.62 -3.13 -7.97
N ASP A 49 -5.45 -2.32 -8.60
CA ASP A 49 -6.26 -2.72 -9.75
C ASP A 49 -5.49 -2.38 -11.04
N PRO A 50 -4.92 -3.36 -11.77
CA PRO A 50 -4.11 -3.13 -12.97
C PRO A 50 -4.88 -2.43 -14.09
N ASP A 51 -6.21 -2.55 -14.12
CA ASP A 51 -7.07 -1.93 -15.14
C ASP A 51 -7.28 -0.43 -14.86
N LYS A 52 -7.21 -0.03 -13.58
CA LYS A 52 -7.36 1.38 -13.15
C LYS A 52 -6.03 2.09 -12.97
N SER A 53 -5.00 1.35 -12.56
CA SER A 53 -3.64 1.84 -12.39
C SER A 53 -2.67 0.76 -12.86
N PRO A 54 -2.02 0.92 -14.03
CA PRO A 54 -1.08 -0.08 -14.54
C PRO A 54 0.18 -0.18 -13.66
N TYR A 55 0.39 0.79 -12.78
CA TYR A 55 1.55 0.88 -11.91
C TYR A 55 1.17 0.71 -10.44
N PHE A 56 2.08 0.04 -9.74
CA PHE A 56 2.14 -0.09 -8.30
C PHE A 56 2.93 1.09 -7.71
N LEU A 57 3.00 1.22 -6.39
CA LEU A 57 3.77 2.30 -5.76
C LEU A 57 5.25 2.14 -6.13
N ALA A 58 5.90 3.20 -6.62
CA ALA A 58 7.34 3.13 -6.88
C ALA A 58 8.08 2.70 -5.60
N PRO A 59 9.11 1.82 -5.67
CA PRO A 59 9.79 1.37 -4.47
C PRO A 59 10.35 2.53 -3.64
N GLY A 60 10.12 2.50 -2.33
CA GLY A 60 10.50 3.59 -1.43
C GLY A 60 9.60 3.72 -0.21
N ASP A 61 9.81 4.78 0.57
CA ASP A 61 9.06 5.06 1.80
C ASP A 61 7.96 6.09 1.55
N TYR A 62 6.79 5.86 2.14
CA TYR A 62 5.59 6.68 2.00
C TYR A 62 4.99 6.94 3.37
N THR A 63 4.45 8.14 3.57
CA THR A 63 3.50 8.42 4.65
C THR A 63 2.11 8.00 4.20
N VAL A 64 1.39 7.32 5.08
CA VAL A 64 -0.02 6.98 4.85
C VAL A 64 -0.90 8.08 5.45
N VAL A 65 -1.71 8.72 4.62
CA VAL A 65 -2.68 9.74 5.04
C VAL A 65 -4.10 9.18 4.92
N ALA A 66 -4.91 9.34 5.97
CA ALA A 66 -6.32 8.98 5.92
C ALA A 66 -7.11 10.07 5.18
N THR A 67 -7.84 9.70 4.12
CA THR A 67 -8.60 10.65 3.28
C THR A 67 -10.09 10.72 3.62
N GLY A 68 -10.57 9.86 4.52
CA GLY A 68 -11.97 9.86 4.97
C GLY A 68 -12.50 8.44 5.21
N LEU A 69 -13.77 8.34 5.58
CA LEU A 69 -14.49 7.07 5.76
C LEU A 69 -15.43 6.84 4.59
N TYR A 70 -15.50 5.60 4.10
CA TYR A 70 -16.44 5.19 3.07
C TYR A 70 -16.98 3.79 3.35
N LEU A 71 -18.16 3.46 2.78
CA LEU A 71 -18.68 2.11 2.79
C LEU A 71 -18.19 1.36 1.56
N ASP A 72 -17.63 0.17 1.75
CA ASP A 72 -17.30 -0.71 0.62
C ASP A 72 -18.56 -1.35 0.01
N ARG A 73 -18.36 -2.14 -1.05
CA ARG A 73 -19.45 -2.80 -1.78
C ARG A 73 -20.26 -3.77 -0.92
N ASP A 74 -19.69 -4.26 0.18
CA ASP A 74 -20.33 -5.18 1.11
C ASP A 74 -20.93 -4.44 2.33
N GLY A 75 -20.96 -3.10 2.29
CA GLY A 75 -21.53 -2.26 3.35
C GLY A 75 -20.62 -2.13 4.57
N ARG A 76 -19.33 -2.47 4.47
CA ARG A 76 -18.40 -2.36 5.60
C ARG A 76 -17.71 -1.00 5.57
N LEU A 77 -17.55 -0.42 6.76
CA LEU A 77 -16.85 0.85 6.92
C LEU A 77 -15.35 0.65 6.67
N GLN A 78 -14.79 1.44 5.76
CA GLN A 78 -13.38 1.45 5.37
C GLN A 78 -12.81 2.86 5.50
N ILE A 79 -11.51 2.97 5.75
CA ILE A 79 -10.76 4.23 5.71
C ILE A 79 -10.09 4.37 4.35
N GLY A 80 -10.37 5.49 3.68
CA GLY A 80 -9.66 5.93 2.48
C GLY A 80 -8.21 6.25 2.84
N ARG A 81 -7.27 5.83 1.98
CA ARG A 81 -5.83 5.98 2.21
C ARG A 81 -5.19 6.62 1.00
N GLU A 82 -4.33 7.59 1.24
CA GLU A 82 -3.42 8.18 0.27
C GLU A 82 -1.98 7.88 0.68
N PHE A 83 -1.15 7.50 -0.29
CA PHE A 83 0.26 7.19 -0.08
C PHE A 83 1.11 8.35 -0.61
N VAL A 84 1.68 9.13 0.30
CA VAL A 84 2.48 10.31 -0.02
C VAL A 84 3.96 9.93 0.05
N PRO A 85 4.74 10.01 -1.04
CA PRO A 85 6.16 9.68 -1.01
C PRO A 85 6.90 10.53 0.03
N LEU A 86 7.66 9.88 0.91
CA LEU A 86 8.65 10.58 1.71
C LEU A 86 9.79 10.95 0.78
N LYS A 87 10.03 12.24 0.59
CA LYS A 87 11.28 12.69 -0.03
C LYS A 87 12.41 12.11 0.83
N ALA A 88 13.36 11.43 0.20
CA ALA A 88 14.56 11.02 0.91
C ALA A 88 15.16 12.27 1.56
N SER A 89 15.08 12.36 2.89
CA SER A 89 15.95 13.25 3.63
C SER A 89 17.34 12.85 3.19
N LYS A 90 18.06 13.74 2.48
CA LYS A 90 19.50 13.57 2.31
C LYS A 90 20.03 13.29 3.71
N ALA A 91 20.52 12.07 3.95
CA ALA A 91 21.31 11.80 5.13
C ALA A 91 22.45 12.83 5.09
N ALA A 92 22.46 13.72 6.09
CA ALA A 92 23.50 14.71 6.30
C ALA A 92 24.79 14.01 6.73
#